data_AF-A0A6A6K8P8-F1
#
_entry.id   AF-A0A6A6K8P8-F1
#
_cell.length_a   1.000
_cell.length_b   1.000
_cell.length_c   1.000
_cell.angle_alpha   90.00
_cell.angle_beta   90.00
_cell.angle_gamma   90.00
#
_symmetry.space_group_name_H-M   'P 1'
#
loop_
_entity.id
_entity.type
_entity.pdbx_description
1 polymer ?
#
loop_
_entity_poly.entity_id
_entity_poly.type
_entity_poly.pdbx_seq_one_letter_code
_entity_poly.pdbx_strand_id
1 'polypeptide(L)'
;MAPEPKRRKIEPPLLRRTVSSPAGKKTRDATSVPAPQTHRIDYRIQQAKNFAVAQAQQEGCTGNFRIFDSPFGNFLVPVIPTREELAE
;
A
#
# COMPACT_ATOMS: atom_id res chain seq x y z
N MET A 1 27.71 -29.39 -27.47
CA MET A 1 26.30 -29.13 -27.87
C MET A 1 25.66 -28.34 -26.74
N ALA A 2 25.50 -27.03 -26.92
CA ALA A 2 24.96 -26.13 -25.90
C ALA A 2 23.46 -25.87 -26.17
N PRO A 3 22.60 -25.81 -25.15
CA PRO A 3 21.20 -25.43 -25.35
C PRO A 3 21.03 -23.90 -25.33
N GLU A 4 20.36 -23.36 -26.35
CA GLU A 4 19.94 -21.96 -26.43
C GLU A 4 18.83 -21.62 -25.41
N PRO A 5 18.82 -20.44 -24.77
CA PRO A 5 17.69 -19.99 -23.97
C PRO A 5 16.60 -19.38 -24.86
N LYS A 6 15.51 -20.14 -25.05
CA LYS A 6 14.30 -19.77 -25.79
C LYS A 6 13.49 -18.70 -25.03
N ARG A 7 13.05 -17.67 -25.77
CA ARG A 7 12.45 -16.40 -25.31
C ARG A 7 11.20 -16.53 -24.41
N ARG A 8 11.06 -15.53 -23.53
CA ARG A 8 10.00 -15.25 -22.54
C ARG A 8 8.56 -15.44 -23.04
N LYS A 9 7.69 -15.99 -22.18
CA LYS A 9 6.23 -15.82 -22.26
C LYS A 9 5.76 -15.09 -20.99
N ILE A 10 5.37 -13.82 -21.16
CA ILE A 10 4.75 -13.01 -20.11
C ILE A 10 3.29 -13.42 -20.05
N GLU A 11 2.84 -13.91 -18.89
CA GLU A 11 1.42 -14.16 -18.64
C GLU A 11 0.72 -12.83 -18.36
N PRO A 12 -0.34 -12.46 -19.10
CA PRO A 12 -1.16 -11.32 -18.74
C PRO A 12 -2.13 -11.71 -17.61
N PRO A 13 -2.27 -10.93 -16.52
CA PRO A 13 -3.27 -11.21 -15.52
C PRO A 13 -4.68 -11.04 -16.12
N LEU A 14 -5.54 -12.02 -15.84
CA LEU A 14 -6.91 -12.12 -16.33
C LEU A 14 -7.77 -10.91 -15.89
N LEU A 15 -7.98 -9.98 -16.82
CA LEU A 15 -8.99 -8.94 -16.72
C LEU A 15 -10.38 -9.58 -16.72
N ARG A 16 -11.02 -9.62 -15.55
CA ARG A 16 -12.43 -9.99 -15.39
C ARG A 16 -13.30 -9.00 -16.15
N ARG A 17 -13.82 -9.46 -17.28
CA ARG A 17 -14.73 -8.75 -18.17
C ARG A 17 -16.15 -8.91 -17.61
N THR A 18 -16.69 -7.86 -16.99
CA THR A 18 -18.13 -7.78 -16.72
C THR A 18 -18.69 -6.62 -17.53
N VAL A 19 -19.35 -6.95 -18.64
CA VAL A 19 -20.13 -6.00 -19.45
C VAL A 19 -21.57 -6.12 -19.02
N SER A 20 -22.18 -5.03 -18.56
CA SER A 20 -23.52 -4.58 -18.96
C SER A 20 -23.87 -3.28 -18.22
N SER A 21 -24.22 -2.25 -18.98
CA SER A 21 -24.87 -1.02 -18.51
C SER A 21 -26.39 -1.22 -18.49
N PRO A 22 -27.14 -0.44 -17.68
CA PRO A 22 -27.96 0.56 -18.36
C PRO A 22 -27.96 1.93 -17.66
N ALA A 23 -28.18 2.95 -18.49
CA ALA A 23 -28.37 4.34 -18.12
C ALA A 23 -29.69 4.54 -17.34
N GLY A 24 -29.64 5.33 -16.26
CA GLY A 24 -30.79 5.79 -15.50
C GLY A 24 -30.51 7.15 -14.87
N LYS A 25 -31.40 8.11 -15.07
CA LYS A 25 -31.22 9.56 -14.98
C LYS A 25 -31.21 10.13 -13.53
N LYS A 26 -30.32 11.13 -13.35
CA LYS A 26 -30.54 12.46 -12.75
C LYS A 26 -30.61 12.63 -11.21
N THR A 27 -29.80 13.61 -10.78
CA THR A 27 -29.87 14.47 -9.58
C THR A 27 -29.71 13.82 -8.20
N ARG A 28 -28.54 14.04 -7.60
CA ARG A 28 -28.32 15.14 -6.65
C ARG A 28 -26.82 15.22 -6.37
N ASP A 29 -26.23 16.39 -6.64
CA ASP A 29 -24.96 16.77 -6.06
C ASP A 29 -25.13 16.79 -4.54
N ALA A 30 -24.62 15.75 -3.90
CA ALA A 30 -24.33 15.74 -2.49
C ALA A 30 -22.95 15.15 -2.35
N THR A 31 -21.93 15.98 -2.57
CA THR A 31 -20.61 15.76 -1.98
C THR A 31 -20.80 15.86 -0.47
N SER A 32 -21.29 14.79 0.16
CA SER A 32 -21.15 14.61 1.60
C SER A 32 -19.68 14.32 1.85
N VAL A 33 -18.92 15.37 2.15
CA VAL A 33 -17.63 15.21 2.81
C VAL A 33 -17.92 14.54 4.15
N PRO A 34 -17.51 13.29 4.39
CA PRO A 34 -17.68 12.69 5.70
C PRO A 34 -16.86 13.52 6.68
N ALA A 35 -17.53 14.06 7.70
CA ALA A 35 -16.84 14.67 8.83
C ALA A 35 -15.84 13.66 9.40
N PRO A 36 -14.62 14.09 9.79
CA PRO A 36 -13.57 13.17 10.16
C PRO A 36 -13.96 12.43 11.44
N GLN A 37 -14.32 11.16 11.32
CA GLN A 37 -14.38 10.24 12.45
C GLN A 37 -12.95 9.86 12.83
N THR A 38 -12.19 10.85 13.31
CA THR A 38 -10.76 10.76 13.64
C THR A 38 -10.48 9.52 14.50
N HIS A 39 -11.20 9.39 15.61
CA HIS A 39 -10.99 8.33 16.60
C HIS A 39 -11.05 6.88 16.07
N ARG A 40 -11.95 6.56 15.12
CA ARG A 40 -12.04 5.20 14.54
C ARG A 40 -10.99 4.96 13.46
N ILE A 41 -10.64 6.00 12.72
CA ILE A 41 -9.63 5.95 11.65
C ILE A 41 -8.24 5.79 12.27
N ASP A 42 -7.96 6.51 13.37
CA ASP A 42 -6.68 6.47 14.08
C ASP A 42 -6.35 5.07 14.62
N TYR A 43 -7.35 4.38 15.20
CA TYR A 43 -7.15 3.01 15.70
C TYR A 43 -6.81 2.02 14.57
N ARG A 44 -7.49 2.12 13.43
CA ARG A 44 -7.21 1.26 12.27
C ARG A 44 -5.83 1.53 11.67
N ILE A 45 -5.45 2.81 11.58
CA ILE A 45 -4.11 3.24 11.13
C ILE A 45 -3.04 2.67 12.06
N GLN A 46 -3.23 2.76 13.38
CA GLN A 46 -2.28 2.22 14.35
C GLN A 46 -2.15 0.69 14.27
N GLN A 47 -3.26 -0.04 14.13
CA GLN A 47 -3.22 -1.48 13.92
C GLN A 47 -2.48 -1.85 12.63
N ALA A 48 -2.78 -1.16 11.52
CA ALA A 48 -2.16 -1.40 10.23
C ALA A 48 -0.65 -1.08 10.25
N LYS A 49 -0.24 -0.01 10.94
CA LYS A 49 1.18 0.31 11.19
C LYS A 49 1.89 -0.83 11.91
N ASN A 50 1.34 -1.30 13.02
CA ASN A 50 1.96 -2.38 13.81
C ASN A 50 2.09 -3.66 13.00
N PHE A 51 1.07 -3.98 12.19
CA PHE A 51 1.12 -5.10 11.25
C PHE A 51 2.25 -4.94 10.22
N ALA A 52 2.39 -3.76 9.60
CA ALA A 52 3.45 -3.49 8.64
C ALA A 52 4.85 -3.66 9.25
N VAL A 53 5.05 -3.19 10.48
CA VAL A 53 6.31 -3.35 11.22
C VAL A 53 6.61 -4.84 11.48
N ALA A 54 5.64 -5.59 11.98
CA ALA A 54 5.81 -7.02 12.26
C ALA A 54 6.12 -7.81 10.99
N GLN A 55 5.43 -7.49 9.88
CA GLN A 55 5.68 -8.11 8.58
C GLN A 55 7.10 -7.82 8.08
N ALA A 56 7.56 -6.56 8.14
CA ALA A 56 8.92 -6.20 7.73
C ALA A 56 9.99 -6.95 8.55
N GLN A 57 9.76 -7.12 9.86
CA GLN A 57 10.65 -7.92 10.72
C GLN A 57 10.65 -9.39 10.32
N GLN A 58 9.48 -9.98 10.06
CA GLN A 58 9.35 -11.37 9.62
C GLN A 58 10.04 -11.62 8.27
N GLU A 59 9.96 -10.66 7.35
CA GLU A 59 10.62 -10.71 6.04
C GLU A 59 12.12 -10.43 6.12
N GLY A 60 12.64 -10.06 7.29
CA GLY A 60 14.06 -9.74 7.49
C GLY A 60 14.49 -8.44 6.81
N CYS A 61 13.60 -7.45 6.69
CA CYS A 61 13.97 -6.12 6.21
C CYS A 61 14.98 -5.45 7.17
N THR A 62 16.22 -5.34 6.74
CA THR A 62 17.32 -4.69 7.48
C THR A 62 17.58 -3.24 7.06
N GLY A 63 16.73 -2.70 6.18
CA GLY A 63 16.83 -1.32 5.72
C GLY A 63 16.46 -0.30 6.80
N ASN A 64 16.83 0.95 6.57
CA ASN A 64 16.46 2.06 7.45
C ASN A 64 15.11 2.64 7.04
N PHE A 65 14.16 2.63 7.96
CA PHE A 65 12.81 3.10 7.71
C PHE A 65 12.36 4.07 8.80
N ARG A 66 11.65 5.13 8.39
CA ARG A 66 10.86 5.95 9.30
C ARG A 66 9.45 5.37 9.40
N ILE A 67 9.00 5.20 10.64
CA ILE A 67 7.66 4.70 10.98
C ILE A 67 6.75 5.89 11.28
N PHE A 68 5.58 5.95 10.65
CA PHE A 68 4.58 6.98 10.96
C PHE A 68 3.14 6.52 10.68
N ASP A 69 2.20 7.19 11.33
CA ASP A 69 0.77 6.96 11.14
C ASP A 69 0.30 7.66 9.85
N SER A 70 0.17 6.87 8.78
CA SER A 70 -0.21 7.37 7.45
C SER A 70 -1.64 6.96 7.10
N PRO A 71 -2.52 7.90 6.73
CA PRO A 71 -3.85 7.55 6.23
C PRO A 71 -3.81 6.88 4.84
N PHE A 72 -2.65 6.90 4.18
CA PHE A 72 -2.45 6.35 2.84
C PHE A 72 -1.81 4.95 2.84
N GLY A 73 -1.58 4.35 4.01
CA GLY A 73 -0.98 3.01 4.12
C GLY A 73 0.54 2.96 4.00
N ASN A 74 1.20 4.11 3.82
CA ASN A 74 2.67 4.19 3.81
C ASN A 74 3.19 4.27 5.26
N PHE A 75 3.21 3.16 5.98
CA PHE A 75 3.62 3.13 7.40
C PHE A 75 5.14 3.06 7.59
N LEU A 76 5.84 2.50 6.60
CA LEU A 76 7.28 2.37 6.53
C LEU A 76 7.78 3.12 5.31
N VAL A 77 8.57 4.17 5.51
CA VAL A 77 9.22 4.90 4.41
C VAL A 77 10.73 4.72 4.50
N PRO A 78 11.39 4.21 3.44
CA PRO A 78 12.84 4.14 3.38
C PRO A 78 13.46 5.52 3.58
N VAL A 79 14.48 5.60 4.42
CA VAL A 79 15.22 6.84 4.69
C VAL A 79 16.71 6.60 4.62
N ILE A 80 17.45 7.66 4.29
CA ILE A 80 18.89 7.70 4.51
C ILE A 80 19.09 8.10 5.98
N PRO A 81 19.76 7.26 6.80
CA PRO A 81 20.04 7.60 8.18
C PRO A 81 20.82 8.89 8.31
N THR A 82 20.54 9.61 9.37
CA THR A 82 21.33 10.75 9.81
C THR A 82 22.62 10.26 10.50
N ARG A 83 23.59 11.15 10.70
CA ARG A 83 24.86 10.76 11.33
C ARG A 83 24.66 10.35 12.79
N GLU A 84 23.67 10.95 13.43
CA GLU A 84 23.26 10.70 14.80
C GLU A 84 22.69 9.28 14.96
N GLU A 85 21.88 8.83 14.00
CA GLU A 85 21.30 7.48 13.98
C GLU A 85 22.32 6.38 13.66
N LEU A 86 23.45 6.73 13.03
CA LEU A 86 24.54 5.78 12.69
C LEU A 86 25.64 5.70 13.76
N ALA A 87 25.62 6.60 14.74
CA ALA A 87 26.65 6.69 15.78
C ALA A 87 26.36 5.80 17.01
N GLU A 88 25.20 5.14 17.04
CA GLU A 88 24.76 4.19 18.07
C GLU A 88 25.15 2.75 17.71
#